data_AF-A0A6A6Z064-F1
#
_entry.id   AF-A0A6A6Z064-F1
#
_cell.length_a   1.000
_cell.length_b   1.000
_cell.length_c   1.000
_cell.angle_alpha   90.00
_cell.angle_beta   90.00
_cell.angle_gamma   90.00
#
_symmetry.space_group_name_H-M   'P 1'
#
loop_
_entity.id
_entity.type
_entity.pdbx_description
1 polymer ?
#
loop_
_entity_poly.entity_id
_entity_poly.type
_entity_poly.pdbx_seq_one_letter_code
_entity_poly.pdbx_strand_id
1 'polypeptide(L)'
;MTSLLSTDEIVTAISSFYDFLISFYLPESSLKTPPPGGWPDVSDGFFNPPKSKAVMELLRALPYIDSRQPHGEPFQIYGGAVCVDYAGYDFEGPGPFEAEDCHLAEFAESMGLDISEHTFVLAAASGENGCWWILDVQLGIIQMAQFEDGEFDEMPIAEFFEKIKEKFRLLEAYPTDAETVEMAKGIEEVDN
;
A
#
# COMPACT_ATOMS: atom_id res chain seq x y z
N MET A 1 20.78 8.96 -13.35
CA MET A 1 20.81 9.63 -12.03
C MET A 1 19.37 9.88 -11.65
N THR A 2 18.75 8.94 -10.95
CA THR A 2 17.46 9.15 -10.28
C THR A 2 17.71 10.13 -9.13
N SER A 3 17.04 11.27 -9.14
CA SER A 3 17.01 12.15 -7.97
C SER A 3 16.25 11.42 -6.88
N LEU A 4 16.77 11.42 -5.64
CA LEU A 4 16.03 10.94 -4.48
C LEU A 4 14.74 11.78 -4.36
N LEU A 5 13.59 11.11 -4.22
CA LEU A 5 12.31 11.79 -4.02
C LEU A 5 12.25 12.36 -2.61
N SER A 6 11.69 13.56 -2.49
CA SER A 6 11.37 14.17 -1.20
C SER A 6 10.11 13.55 -0.60
N THR A 7 9.96 13.67 0.72
CA THR A 7 8.74 13.28 1.45
C THR A 7 7.50 13.90 0.81
N ASP A 8 7.54 15.18 0.43
CA ASP A 8 6.41 15.87 -0.18
C ASP A 8 6.03 15.29 -1.55
N GLU A 9 7.00 14.88 -2.36
CA GLU A 9 6.74 14.23 -3.66
C GLU A 9 6.09 12.86 -3.47
N ILE A 10 6.55 12.08 -2.50
CA ILE A 10 5.96 10.77 -2.16
C ILE A 10 4.53 10.95 -1.64
N VAL A 11 4.31 11.88 -0.70
CA VAL A 11 2.96 12.22 -0.19
C VAL A 11 2.05 12.66 -1.33
N THR A 12 2.55 13.48 -2.25
CA THR A 12 1.78 13.95 -3.41
C THR A 12 1.38 12.80 -4.33
N ALA A 13 2.28 11.87 -4.61
CA ALA A 13 2.01 10.71 -5.46
C ALA A 13 0.92 9.81 -4.84
N ILE A 14 1.04 9.49 -3.55
CA ILE A 14 0.06 8.67 -2.81
C ILE A 14 -1.29 9.39 -2.72
N SER A 15 -1.29 10.68 -2.37
CA SER A 15 -2.52 11.48 -2.27
C SER A 15 -3.25 11.54 -3.61
N SER A 16 -2.52 11.76 -4.72
CA SER A 16 -3.11 11.78 -6.06
C SER A 16 -3.72 10.43 -6.46
N PHE A 17 -3.16 9.32 -5.98
CA PHE A 17 -3.74 8.01 -6.19
C PHE A 17 -5.02 7.81 -5.38
N TYR A 18 -5.02 8.18 -4.09
CA TYR A 18 -6.23 8.10 -3.26
C TYR A 18 -7.35 9.00 -3.76
N ASP A 19 -7.04 10.23 -4.18
CA ASP A 19 -8.00 11.15 -4.81
C ASP A 19 -8.63 10.53 -6.05
N PHE A 20 -7.83 9.83 -6.87
CA PHE A 20 -8.34 9.08 -8.01
C PHE A 20 -9.32 7.98 -7.58
N LEU A 21 -8.96 7.14 -6.60
CA LEU A 21 -9.83 6.06 -6.12
C LEU A 21 -11.15 6.59 -5.53
N ILE A 22 -11.08 7.67 -4.75
CA ILE A 22 -12.26 8.35 -4.16
C ILE A 22 -13.15 8.93 -5.25
N SER A 23 -12.55 9.56 -6.26
CA SER A 23 -13.33 10.06 -7.41
C SER A 23 -14.00 8.95 -8.22
N PHE A 24 -13.53 7.71 -8.07
CA PHE A 24 -13.95 6.57 -8.88
C PHE A 24 -14.94 5.64 -8.16
N TYR A 25 -14.62 5.14 -6.96
CA TYR A 25 -15.48 4.18 -6.24
C TYR A 25 -15.39 4.23 -4.71
N LEU A 26 -14.28 4.70 -4.13
CA LEU A 26 -14.17 4.76 -2.67
C LEU A 26 -15.00 5.92 -2.09
N PRO A 27 -15.67 5.73 -0.94
CA PRO A 27 -16.39 6.82 -0.30
C PRO A 27 -15.41 7.88 0.23
N GLU A 28 -15.72 9.17 0.11
CA GLU A 28 -14.87 10.26 0.64
C GLU A 28 -14.54 10.08 2.14
N SER A 29 -15.45 9.48 2.90
CA SER A 29 -15.27 9.21 4.34
C SER A 29 -14.20 8.16 4.65
N SER A 30 -13.70 7.43 3.65
CA SER A 30 -12.59 6.50 3.84
C SER A 30 -11.24 7.19 3.97
N LEU A 31 -11.10 8.45 3.52
CA LEU A 31 -9.83 9.17 3.57
C LEU A 31 -9.60 9.83 4.94
N LYS A 32 -8.48 9.48 5.56
CA LYS A 32 -7.95 10.12 6.77
C LYS A 32 -6.83 11.08 6.39
N THR A 33 -6.99 12.36 6.73
CA THR A 33 -5.97 13.38 6.49
C THR A 33 -5.18 13.65 7.77
N PRO A 34 -3.83 13.74 7.69
CA PRO A 34 -3.01 14.05 8.86
C PRO A 34 -3.38 15.42 9.46
N PRO A 35 -3.41 15.56 10.80
CA PRO A 35 -3.58 16.86 11.42
C PRO A 35 -2.33 17.74 11.20
N PRO A 36 -2.41 19.06 11.45
CA PRO A 36 -1.24 19.92 11.43
C PRO A 36 -0.12 19.38 12.35
N GLY A 37 1.04 19.08 11.77
CA GLY A 37 2.16 18.45 12.48
C GLY A 37 2.26 16.92 12.32
N GLY A 38 1.33 16.30 11.60
CA GLY A 38 1.31 14.87 11.31
C GLY A 38 0.64 14.03 12.40
N TRP A 39 0.49 12.72 12.13
CA TRP A 39 -0.16 11.79 13.05
C TRP A 39 0.60 11.65 14.37
N PRO A 40 0.01 12.02 15.52
CA PRO A 40 0.71 12.01 16.80
C PRO A 40 0.99 10.60 17.32
N ASP A 41 0.18 9.62 16.90
CA ASP A 41 0.26 8.22 17.37
C ASP A 41 1.37 7.43 16.63
N VAL A 42 1.87 7.94 15.51
CA VAL A 42 3.01 7.35 14.78
C VAL A 42 4.32 7.72 15.50
N SER A 43 4.69 6.88 16.47
CA SER A 43 5.88 7.08 17.32
C SER A 43 7.09 6.26 16.86
N ASP A 44 8.30 6.70 17.21
CA ASP A 44 9.56 6.03 16.78
C ASP A 44 9.72 4.61 17.39
N GLY A 45 8.97 4.29 18.45
CA GLY A 45 8.95 2.98 19.08
C GLY A 45 7.97 1.98 18.45
N PHE A 46 7.33 2.36 17.34
CA PHE A 46 6.30 1.56 16.69
C PHE A 46 6.83 0.29 16.00
N PHE A 47 8.09 0.34 15.54
CA PHE A 47 8.73 -0.75 14.81
C PHE A 47 9.89 -1.34 15.61
N ASN A 48 10.04 -2.66 15.54
CA ASN A 48 11.21 -3.38 16.03
C ASN A 48 11.69 -4.37 14.95
N PRO A 49 12.87 -4.16 14.32
CA PRO A 49 13.81 -3.05 14.55
C PRO A 49 13.25 -1.68 14.13
N PRO A 50 13.79 -0.56 14.65
CA PRO A 50 13.34 0.77 14.30
C PRO A 50 13.49 1.08 12.81
N LYS A 51 12.55 1.88 12.27
CA LYS A 51 12.65 2.44 10.92
C LYS A 51 13.46 3.74 10.93
N SER A 52 13.96 4.12 9.76
CA SER A 52 14.71 5.35 9.57
C SER A 52 13.83 6.57 9.81
N LYS A 53 14.47 7.70 10.18
CA LYS A 53 13.78 8.96 10.42
C LYS A 53 12.93 9.41 9.22
N ALA A 54 13.41 9.19 8.00
CA ALA A 54 12.69 9.54 6.77
C ALA A 54 11.37 8.76 6.64
N VAL A 55 11.38 7.45 6.94
CA VAL A 55 10.16 6.63 6.98
C VAL A 55 9.20 7.14 8.04
N MET A 56 9.68 7.41 9.25
CA MET A 56 8.83 7.90 10.34
C MET A 56 8.22 9.28 10.05
N GLU A 57 8.98 10.19 9.45
CA GLU A 57 8.49 11.50 9.00
C GLU A 57 7.43 11.36 7.90
N LEU A 58 7.65 10.47 6.94
CA LEU A 58 6.69 10.17 5.89
C LEU A 58 5.39 9.57 6.46
N LEU A 59 5.47 8.53 7.30
CA LEU A 59 4.30 7.90 7.91
C LEU A 59 3.43 8.88 8.71
N ARG A 60 4.04 9.90 9.34
CA ARG A 60 3.30 10.98 10.02
C ARG A 60 2.60 11.93 9.05
N ALA A 61 3.15 12.11 7.85
CA ALA A 61 2.65 13.04 6.84
C ALA A 61 1.68 12.41 5.84
N LEU A 62 1.57 11.08 5.79
CA LEU A 62 0.72 10.38 4.83
C LEU A 62 -0.77 10.51 5.17
N PRO A 63 -1.65 10.72 4.16
CA PRO A 63 -3.04 10.34 4.31
C PRO A 63 -3.16 8.81 4.33
N TYR A 64 -4.23 8.30 4.93
CA TYR A 64 -4.53 6.86 4.95
C TYR A 64 -5.95 6.61 4.47
N ILE A 65 -6.16 5.49 3.77
CA ILE A 65 -7.50 4.93 3.57
C ILE A 65 -7.85 4.10 4.81
N ASP A 66 -9.04 4.33 5.36
CA ASP A 66 -9.52 3.67 6.56
C ASP A 66 -9.66 2.15 6.32
N SER A 67 -8.77 1.38 6.92
CA SER A 67 -8.82 -0.08 6.92
C SER A 67 -9.49 -0.68 8.16
N ARG A 68 -10.04 0.17 9.07
CA ARG A 68 -10.53 -0.23 10.40
C ARG A 68 -12.03 -0.07 10.55
N GLN A 69 -12.81 -0.54 9.58
CA GLN A 69 -14.26 -0.58 9.77
C GLN A 69 -14.60 -1.59 10.88
N PRO A 70 -15.21 -1.18 12.02
CA PRO A 70 -15.41 -2.06 13.17
C PRO A 70 -16.26 -3.31 12.88
N HIS A 71 -17.02 -3.29 11.77
CA HIS A 71 -17.95 -4.33 11.35
C HIS A 71 -17.98 -4.53 9.82
N GLY A 72 -17.00 -4.01 9.08
CA GLY A 72 -16.96 -4.03 7.61
C GLY A 72 -15.67 -4.64 7.09
N GLU A 73 -15.71 -5.15 5.86
CA GLU A 73 -14.49 -5.55 5.15
C GLU A 73 -13.66 -4.30 4.82
N PRO A 74 -12.32 -4.40 4.83
CA PRO A 74 -11.47 -3.28 4.49
C PRO A 74 -11.62 -2.91 3.01
N PHE A 75 -11.46 -1.62 2.70
CA PHE A 75 -11.49 -1.14 1.32
C PHE A 75 -10.26 -1.64 0.54
N GLN A 76 -10.49 -2.39 -0.53
CA GLN A 76 -9.44 -2.70 -1.48
C GLN A 76 -9.10 -1.45 -2.30
N ILE A 77 -7.80 -1.23 -2.52
CA ILE A 77 -7.27 -0.14 -3.37
C ILE A 77 -6.83 -0.65 -4.74
N TYR A 78 -6.70 -1.96 -4.88
CA TYR A 78 -6.35 -2.72 -6.08
C TYR A 78 -6.65 -4.21 -5.81
N GLY A 79 -6.58 -5.09 -6.82
CA GLY A 79 -6.93 -6.51 -6.71
C GLY A 79 -6.38 -7.18 -5.44
N GLY A 80 -7.27 -7.41 -4.46
CA GLY A 80 -6.94 -8.00 -3.16
C GLY A 80 -5.96 -7.20 -2.27
N ALA A 81 -5.61 -5.95 -2.61
CA ALA A 81 -4.69 -5.10 -1.85
C ALA A 81 -5.44 -4.11 -0.96
N VAL A 82 -5.06 -3.99 0.31
CA VAL A 82 -5.67 -3.10 1.31
C VAL A 82 -4.60 -2.21 1.94
N CYS A 83 -4.89 -0.91 2.10
CA CYS A 83 -3.98 0.03 2.77
C CYS A 83 -3.67 -0.38 4.21
N VAL A 84 -2.41 -0.22 4.61
CA VAL A 84 -2.03 -0.25 6.02
C VAL A 84 -2.22 1.14 6.62
N ASP A 85 -3.15 1.27 7.57
CA ASP A 85 -3.44 2.51 8.29
C ASP A 85 -2.59 2.56 9.56
N TYR A 86 -1.52 3.37 9.52
CA TYR A 86 -0.65 3.58 10.67
C TYR A 86 -1.16 4.65 11.64
N ALA A 87 -2.26 5.34 11.33
CA ALA A 87 -2.78 6.43 12.14
C ALA A 87 -3.83 5.94 13.15
N GLY A 88 -3.51 5.75 14.43
CA GLY A 88 -4.54 5.51 15.45
C GLY A 88 -4.04 4.97 16.80
N TYR A 89 -4.90 5.11 17.81
CA TYR A 89 -4.58 4.91 19.24
C TYR A 89 -4.41 3.45 19.68
N ASP A 90 -4.96 2.49 18.94
CA ASP A 90 -4.99 1.08 19.33
C ASP A 90 -4.31 0.21 18.26
N PHE A 91 -2.99 0.28 18.20
CA PHE A 91 -2.24 -0.96 17.94
C PHE A 91 -2.23 -1.75 19.25
N GLU A 92 -3.36 -2.35 19.62
CA GLU A 92 -3.41 -3.38 20.66
C GLU A 92 -2.87 -4.68 20.06
N GLY A 93 -1.56 -4.69 19.82
CA GLY A 93 -0.82 -5.78 19.22
C GLY A 93 0.58 -5.32 18.83
N PRO A 94 1.46 -6.25 18.45
CA PRO A 94 2.60 -5.86 17.65
C PRO A 94 2.09 -5.00 16.46
N GLY A 95 2.82 -3.96 16.04
CA GLY A 95 2.45 -3.15 14.88
C GLY A 95 2.05 -4.05 13.69
N PRO A 96 1.35 -3.56 12.65
CA PRO A 96 0.57 -4.39 11.74
C PRO A 96 1.42 -5.45 11.01
N PHE A 97 2.74 -5.37 11.07
CA PHE A 97 3.64 -6.45 10.71
C PHE A 97 4.90 -6.44 11.60
N GLU A 98 4.83 -6.88 12.87
CA GLU A 98 6.02 -7.52 13.44
C GLU A 98 6.33 -8.70 12.52
N ALA A 99 7.53 -8.66 11.95
CA ALA A 99 8.10 -9.70 11.12
C ALA A 99 8.16 -11.10 11.80
N GLU A 100 7.74 -11.19 13.07
CA GLU A 100 7.75 -12.41 13.87
C GLU A 100 6.40 -13.19 13.85
N ASP A 101 5.25 -12.52 13.64
CA ASP A 101 3.93 -13.19 13.57
C ASP A 101 3.38 -13.29 12.15
N CYS A 102 3.85 -12.44 11.25
CA CYS A 102 3.58 -12.53 9.83
C CYS A 102 4.77 -13.23 9.18
N HIS A 103 4.54 -14.29 8.41
CA HIS A 103 5.53 -14.90 7.50
C HIS A 103 6.14 -13.89 6.50
N LEU A 104 5.92 -12.58 6.62
CA LEU A 104 6.51 -11.50 5.85
C LEU A 104 8.03 -11.62 5.73
N ALA A 105 8.77 -11.92 6.79
CA ALA A 105 10.23 -12.02 6.66
C ALA A 105 10.63 -13.17 5.72
N GLU A 106 10.04 -14.35 5.93
CA GLU A 106 10.27 -15.54 5.10
C GLU A 106 9.73 -15.35 3.67
N PHE A 107 8.57 -14.70 3.54
CA PHE A 107 7.93 -14.38 2.27
C PHE A 107 8.74 -13.34 1.50
N ALA A 108 9.15 -12.27 2.16
CA ALA A 108 10.02 -11.24 1.60
C ALA A 108 11.32 -11.85 1.12
N GLU A 109 11.94 -12.72 1.92
CA GLU A 109 13.14 -13.46 1.50
C GLU A 109 12.84 -14.32 0.26
N SER A 110 11.72 -15.05 0.25
CA SER A 110 11.34 -15.92 -0.88
C SER A 110 11.05 -15.15 -2.18
N MET A 111 10.55 -13.91 -2.06
CA MET A 111 10.17 -13.06 -3.18
C MET A 111 11.25 -12.02 -3.52
N GLY A 112 12.33 -11.92 -2.74
CA GLY A 112 13.36 -10.90 -2.91
C GLY A 112 12.91 -9.48 -2.55
N LEU A 113 11.90 -9.31 -1.70
CA LEU A 113 11.43 -8.01 -1.21
C LEU A 113 12.42 -7.44 -0.18
N ASP A 114 12.71 -6.14 -0.26
CA ASP A 114 13.59 -5.49 0.72
C ASP A 114 12.79 -5.08 1.97
N ILE A 115 13.11 -5.71 3.10
CA ILE A 115 12.62 -5.30 4.41
C ILE A 115 13.80 -4.71 5.18
N SER A 116 13.94 -3.38 5.07
CA SER A 116 15.01 -2.63 5.72
C SER A 116 14.46 -1.49 6.58
N GLU A 117 15.34 -0.68 7.16
CA GLU A 117 14.93 0.53 7.88
C GLU A 117 14.36 1.63 6.95
N HIS A 118 14.50 1.47 5.64
CA HIS A 118 14.04 2.43 4.62
C HIS A 118 12.72 2.03 3.97
N THR A 119 12.22 0.83 4.22
CA THR A 119 10.99 0.32 3.62
C THR A 119 9.83 0.20 4.61
N PHE A 120 8.60 0.28 4.12
CA PHE A 120 7.40 -0.09 4.88
C PHE A 120 6.30 -0.63 3.97
N VAL A 121 5.35 -1.37 4.54
CA VAL A 121 4.21 -1.93 3.82
C VAL A 121 3.16 -0.83 3.64
N LEU A 122 2.96 -0.38 2.41
CA LEU A 122 1.91 0.59 2.07
C LEU A 122 0.54 -0.07 1.95
N ALA A 123 0.52 -1.27 1.34
CA ALA A 123 -0.67 -2.10 1.21
C ALA A 123 -0.34 -3.57 1.39
N ALA A 124 -1.25 -4.32 2.01
CA ALA A 124 -1.11 -5.75 2.27
C ALA A 124 -2.24 -6.53 1.58
N ALA A 125 -1.98 -7.81 1.33
CA ALA A 125 -2.99 -8.72 0.80
C ALA A 125 -4.12 -8.93 1.81
N SER A 126 -5.36 -8.84 1.34
CA SER A 126 -6.59 -9.16 2.09
C SER A 126 -6.95 -10.66 2.06
N GLY A 127 -6.22 -11.46 1.28
CA GLY A 127 -6.45 -12.90 1.13
C GLY A 127 -5.38 -13.58 0.28
N GLU A 128 -5.58 -14.85 -0.06
CA GLU A 128 -4.59 -15.70 -0.74
C GLU A 128 -4.22 -15.23 -2.15
N ASN A 129 -5.09 -14.46 -2.83
CA ASN A 129 -4.86 -13.89 -4.16
C ASN A 129 -4.55 -12.39 -4.14
N GLY A 130 -4.22 -11.82 -2.98
CA GLY A 130 -3.91 -10.41 -2.87
C GLY A 130 -2.52 -10.04 -3.36
N CYS A 131 -2.19 -8.76 -3.23
CA CYS A 131 -0.84 -8.28 -3.48
C CYS A 131 -0.35 -7.37 -2.36
N TRP A 132 0.96 -7.33 -2.22
CA TRP A 132 1.69 -6.52 -1.25
C TRP A 132 2.41 -5.40 -1.96
N TRP A 133 2.30 -4.20 -1.43
CA TRP A 133 3.00 -3.02 -1.92
C TRP A 133 3.95 -2.53 -0.83
N ILE A 134 5.25 -2.63 -1.08
CA ILE A 134 6.30 -2.18 -0.18
C ILE A 134 6.93 -0.95 -0.78
N LEU A 135 6.91 0.16 -0.05
CA LEU A 135 7.53 1.41 -0.47
C LEU A 135 8.92 1.51 0.13
N ASP A 136 9.94 1.62 -0.72
CA ASP A 136 11.26 2.08 -0.32
C ASP A 136 11.33 3.60 -0.39
N VAL A 137 11.44 4.24 0.77
CA VAL A 137 11.47 5.70 0.91
C VAL A 137 12.81 6.28 0.46
N GLN A 138 13.90 5.53 0.58
CA GLN A 138 15.22 5.97 0.14
C GLN A 138 15.30 6.00 -1.38
N LEU A 139 14.75 4.99 -2.05
CA LEU A 139 14.81 4.86 -3.50
C LEU A 139 13.60 5.50 -4.20
N GLY A 140 12.48 5.70 -3.50
CA GLY A 140 11.27 6.27 -4.05
C GLY A 140 10.54 5.33 -5.01
N ILE A 141 10.64 4.03 -4.75
CA ILE A 141 10.10 2.94 -5.58
C ILE A 141 9.08 2.12 -4.80
N ILE A 142 8.12 1.54 -5.50
CA ILE A 142 7.24 0.51 -4.94
C ILE A 142 7.66 -0.84 -5.49
N GLN A 143 7.83 -1.80 -4.58
CA GLN A 143 7.93 -3.22 -4.86
C GLN A 143 6.54 -3.84 -4.69
N MET A 144 5.98 -4.39 -5.77
CA MET A 144 4.71 -5.09 -5.78
C MET A 144 4.97 -6.60 -5.87
N ALA A 145 4.38 -7.37 -4.97
CA ALA A 145 4.37 -8.83 -5.02
C ALA A 145 2.92 -9.34 -5.07
N GLN A 146 2.53 -9.98 -6.18
CA GLN A 146 1.21 -10.58 -6.35
C GLN A 146 1.27 -12.10 -6.14
N PHE A 147 0.33 -12.63 -5.35
CA PHE A 147 0.42 -14.00 -4.85
C PHE A 147 -0.03 -15.05 -5.86
N GLU A 148 -1.07 -14.74 -6.65
CA GLU A 148 -1.70 -15.68 -7.58
C GLU A 148 -0.74 -16.16 -8.69
N ASP A 149 0.02 -15.24 -9.27
CA ASP A 149 0.90 -15.53 -10.42
C ASP A 149 2.40 -15.46 -10.07
N GLY A 150 2.73 -15.13 -8.82
CA GLY A 150 4.12 -14.89 -8.38
C GLY A 150 4.77 -13.70 -9.10
N GLU A 151 3.96 -12.77 -9.64
CA GLU A 151 4.46 -11.58 -10.33
C GLU A 151 5.10 -10.63 -9.32
N PHE A 152 6.31 -10.18 -9.66
CA PHE A 152 7.04 -9.16 -8.94
C PHE A 152 7.32 -8.00 -9.89
N ASP A 153 7.03 -6.79 -9.43
CA ASP A 153 7.30 -5.56 -10.17
C ASP A 153 7.93 -4.52 -9.24
N GLU A 154 8.85 -3.73 -9.77
CA GLU A 154 9.53 -2.67 -9.05
C GLU A 154 9.63 -1.44 -9.96
N MET A 155 9.06 -0.32 -9.52
CA MET A 155 9.13 0.91 -10.30
C MET A 155 9.01 2.17 -9.43
N PRO A 156 9.41 3.35 -9.97
CA PRO A 156 9.23 4.62 -9.29
C PRO A 156 7.77 4.85 -8.89
N ILE A 157 7.55 5.39 -7.69
CA ILE A 157 6.21 5.53 -7.09
C ILE A 157 5.19 6.23 -8.00
N ALA A 158 5.61 7.27 -8.72
CA ALA A 158 4.72 8.01 -9.63
C ALA A 158 4.33 7.17 -10.86
N GLU A 159 5.28 6.40 -11.40
CA GLU A 159 5.05 5.49 -12.53
C GLU A 159 4.14 4.33 -12.09
N PHE A 160 4.36 3.81 -10.88
CA PHE A 160 3.53 2.78 -10.26
C PHE A 160 2.07 3.20 -10.21
N PHE A 161 1.77 4.34 -9.58
CA PHE A 161 0.39 4.77 -9.46
C PHE A 161 -0.26 5.13 -10.80
N GLU A 162 0.47 5.69 -11.76
CA GLU A 162 -0.10 5.90 -13.10
C GLU A 162 -0.38 4.58 -13.84
N LYS A 163 0.49 3.57 -13.70
CA LYS A 163 0.25 2.22 -14.23
C LYS A 163 -1.02 1.62 -13.61
N ILE A 164 -1.20 1.70 -12.29
CA ILE A 164 -2.41 1.19 -11.64
C ILE A 164 -3.66 1.98 -12.08
N LYS A 165 -3.59 3.31 -12.14
CA LYS A 165 -4.71 4.13 -12.66
C LYS A 165 -5.05 3.76 -14.09
N GLU A 166 -4.06 3.47 -14.94
CA GLU A 166 -4.28 3.01 -16.31
C GLU A 166 -5.00 1.66 -16.36
N LYS A 167 -4.64 0.71 -15.49
CA LYS A 167 -5.39 -0.57 -15.36
C LYS A 167 -6.86 -0.36 -15.03
N PHE A 168 -7.18 0.58 -14.13
CA PHE A 168 -8.57 0.95 -13.86
C PHE A 168 -9.26 1.60 -15.08
N ARG A 169 -8.56 2.50 -15.80
CA ARG A 169 -9.10 3.17 -17.01
C ARG A 169 -9.35 2.18 -18.14
N LEU A 170 -8.55 1.13 -18.25
CA LEU A 170 -8.67 0.06 -19.25
C LEU A 170 -9.60 -1.08 -18.82
N LEU A 171 -10.17 -1.02 -17.61
CA LEU A 171 -10.98 -2.09 -17.00
C LEU A 171 -10.23 -3.42 -16.84
N GLU A 172 -8.90 -3.38 -16.74
CA GLU A 172 -8.09 -4.53 -16.33
C GLU A 172 -8.21 -4.79 -14.82
N ALA A 173 -8.50 -3.74 -14.05
CA ALA A 173 -8.94 -3.79 -12.67
C ALA A 173 -10.24 -3.00 -12.56
N TYR A 174 -11.25 -3.53 -11.87
CA TYR A 174 -12.53 -2.82 -11.73
C TYR A 174 -13.17 -3.10 -10.36
N PRO A 175 -13.70 -2.05 -9.69
CA PRO A 175 -14.43 -2.22 -8.45
C PRO A 175 -15.80 -2.86 -8.74
N THR A 176 -16.17 -3.85 -7.94
CA THR A 176 -17.55 -4.39 -7.93
C THR A 176 -18.39 -3.71 -6.84
N ASP A 177 -17.74 -3.33 -5.75
CA ASP A 177 -18.24 -2.44 -4.70
C ASP A 177 -17.05 -1.64 -4.10
N ALA A 178 -17.26 -0.98 -2.96
CA ALA A 178 -16.21 -0.20 -2.31
C ALA A 178 -15.13 -1.10 -1.67
N GLU A 179 -15.51 -2.31 -1.25
CA GLU A 179 -14.64 -3.24 -0.55
C GLU A 179 -13.88 -4.18 -1.50
N THR A 180 -14.33 -4.34 -2.75
CA THR A 180 -13.86 -5.39 -3.65
C THR A 180 -13.45 -4.86 -5.03
N VAL A 181 -12.20 -5.10 -5.42
CA VAL A 181 -11.67 -4.86 -6.76
C VAL A 181 -11.36 -6.20 -7.43
N GLU A 182 -11.98 -6.46 -8.57
CA GLU A 182 -11.69 -7.64 -9.39
C GLU A 182 -10.68 -7.32 -10.50
N MET A 183 -9.87 -8.32 -10.84
CA MET A 183 -8.97 -8.28 -12.00
C MET A 183 -9.67 -8.95 -13.19
N ALA A 184 -9.65 -8.30 -14.35
CA ALA A 184 -10.18 -8.90 -15.57
C ALA A 184 -9.38 -10.16 -15.91
N LYS A 185 -10.07 -11.30 -16.03
CA LYS A 185 -9.45 -12.53 -16.52
C LYS A 185 -9.05 -12.31 -17.97
N GLY A 186 -7.78 -12.56 -18.28
CA GLY A 186 -7.33 -12.62 -19.68
C GLY A 186 -8.26 -13.55 -20.45
N ILE A 187 -8.70 -13.12 -21.64
CA ILE A 187 -9.38 -14.03 -22.56
C ILE A 187 -8.31 -15.06 -22.93
N GLU A 188 -8.41 -16.28 -22.40
CA GLU A 188 -7.62 -17.40 -22.92
C GLU A 188 -7.91 -17.45 -24.42
N GLU A 189 -6.89 -17.19 -25.25
CA GLU A 189 -7.01 -17.44 -26.68
C GLU A 189 -7.36 -18.92 -26.82
N VAL A 190 -8.59 -19.19 -27.27
CA VAL A 190 -9.00 -20.55 -27.63
C VAL A 190 -8.14 -20.92 -28.83
N ASP A 191 -7.09 -21.70 -28.59
CA ASP A 191 -6.27 -22.31 -29.62
C ASP A 191 -7.21 -23.04 -30.61
N ASN A 192 -7.28 -22.52 -31.85
CA ASN A 192 -8.01 -23.11 -32.97
C ASN A 192 -7.16 -24.13 -33.71
#